data_AF-A0AAD6R8U9-F1
#
_entry.id   AF-A0AAD6R8U9-F1
#
_cell.length_a   1.000
_cell.length_b   1.000
_cell.length_c   1.000
_cell.angle_alpha   90.00
_cell.angle_beta   90.00
_cell.angle_gamma   90.00
#
_symmetry.space_group_name_H-M   'P 1'
#
loop_
_entity.id
_entity.type
_entity.pdbx_description
1 polymer ?
#
loop_
_entity_poly.entity_id
_entity_poly.type
_entity_poly.pdbx_seq_one_letter_code
_entity_poly.pdbx_strand_id
1 'polypeptide(L)'
;MGGGEKMRGGEKMYNTSTPMPTHQLSDSNRGIMGNHNDNNARNLRVYQTWKGSNIFCFGGRLVFGPDVRSLFLTIFLIMIPVILFCAFVSQRLINDFQHQLGYYVVVICVILTAHVIILLFLTSARDPGIIPRNLHPPEDEGSSISADWPGSQVAGPSLPPTKDVMVNGMVVKVKYCQTCLLYRPPRCSHCSICNNCVERFDHHCPWVGQCIGKRNYRFFFMFVSSTTMLCLYVLAFCWVNIRKIMDTYHCNMWTAFLKSPVSGILILYTFICAWFVGGLTAFHLYLIFTNQTTYENFRYRYDGKMNPYNLGCIRNGLEVFFSKIPKSKNKFRAKVRVNSSSSYASSMPLGDSLSPEVPKRSFNIEVGKRQAVADEDFEDIQSQIDSVGGLERCGTQPRHTNWDHKANWEITPDIHVLAAEFGMESGLADRQKISRDH
;
A
#
# COMPACT_ATOMS: atom_id res chain seq x y z
N MET A 1 6.93 -69.56 44.65
CA MET A 1 5.89 -68.95 45.50
C MET A 1 5.06 -68.05 44.58
N GLY A 2 4.01 -68.48 43.87
CA GLY A 2 2.87 -69.29 44.29
C GLY A 2 2.10 -68.52 45.36
N GLY A 3 0.89 -67.98 45.17
CA GLY A 3 -0.13 -68.03 44.12
C GLY A 3 -1.46 -67.57 44.77
N GLY A 4 -2.48 -67.20 44.01
CA GLY A 4 -3.78 -66.89 44.63
C GLY A 4 -4.89 -66.36 43.73
N GLU A 5 -5.35 -67.18 42.78
CA GLU A 5 -6.59 -67.01 42.01
C GLU A 5 -7.58 -68.15 42.38
N LYS A 6 -8.88 -67.85 42.53
CA LYS A 6 -10.02 -68.80 42.61
C LYS A 6 -11.29 -68.08 42.10
N MET A 7 -11.90 -68.49 40.98
CA MET A 7 -13.06 -69.43 40.83
C MET A 7 -14.29 -69.04 41.69
N ARG A 8 -15.56 -69.06 41.29
CA ARG A 8 -16.34 -69.81 40.26
C ARG A 8 -17.79 -69.26 40.28
N GLY A 9 -18.60 -69.55 39.25
CA GLY A 9 -20.06 -69.66 39.41
C GLY A 9 -20.87 -69.20 38.19
N GLY A 10 -21.43 -70.15 37.44
CA GLY A 10 -22.43 -69.88 36.41
C GLY A 10 -23.72 -70.63 36.71
N GLU A 11 -24.84 -70.14 36.19
CA GLU A 11 -26.08 -70.89 36.00
C GLU A 11 -26.90 -70.20 34.90
N LYS A 12 -27.34 -70.99 33.90
CA LYS A 12 -28.36 -70.65 32.90
C LYS A 12 -29.55 -71.57 33.16
N MET A 13 -30.77 -71.03 33.13
CA MET A 13 -31.98 -71.83 32.93
C MET A 13 -32.96 -71.09 32.01
N TYR A 14 -33.37 -71.78 30.95
CA TYR A 14 -34.40 -71.41 29.98
C TYR A 14 -35.78 -71.87 30.48
N ASN A 15 -36.86 -71.15 30.10
CA ASN A 15 -38.13 -71.73 29.59
C ASN A 15 -39.13 -70.61 29.20
N THR A 16 -39.47 -70.49 27.90
CA THR A 16 -40.78 -70.76 27.22
C THR A 16 -41.97 -69.86 27.64
N SER A 17 -42.91 -69.39 26.80
CA SER A 17 -43.12 -69.11 25.36
C SER A 17 -44.59 -68.62 25.23
N THR A 18 -44.82 -67.37 24.75
CA THR A 18 -45.94 -66.76 23.93
C THR A 18 -47.44 -67.19 24.05
N PRO A 19 -48.46 -66.45 23.50
CA PRO A 19 -48.60 -65.01 23.08
C PRO A 19 -49.97 -64.29 23.38
N MET A 20 -49.99 -62.94 23.23
CA MET A 20 -51.08 -61.98 22.79
C MET A 20 -52.35 -61.73 23.65
N PRO A 21 -52.97 -60.51 23.64
CA PRO A 21 -53.20 -59.64 22.47
C PRO A 21 -52.88 -58.13 22.60
N THR A 22 -52.83 -57.52 21.41
CA THR A 22 -52.69 -56.11 21.00
C THR A 22 -53.74 -55.13 21.55
N HIS A 23 -53.31 -53.90 21.87
CA HIS A 23 -53.95 -52.67 21.38
C HIS A 23 -52.97 -51.49 21.37
N GLN A 24 -52.97 -50.72 20.27
CA GLN A 24 -52.11 -49.57 19.99
C GLN A 24 -52.44 -48.33 20.85
N LEU A 25 -51.44 -47.47 21.13
CA LEU A 25 -51.60 -46.00 21.18
C LEU A 25 -50.23 -45.28 21.16
N SER A 26 -49.93 -44.72 19.98
CA SER A 26 -49.15 -43.51 19.61
C SER A 26 -48.05 -42.90 20.49
N ASP A 27 -46.90 -42.70 19.82
CA ASP A 27 -45.81 -41.76 20.08
C ASP A 27 -46.26 -40.30 20.30
N SER A 28 -45.70 -39.64 21.31
CA SER A 28 -45.15 -38.26 21.28
C SER A 28 -45.05 -37.68 22.69
N ASN A 29 -43.86 -37.74 23.30
CA ASN A 29 -43.33 -36.74 24.26
C ASN A 29 -42.10 -37.25 25.05
N ARG A 30 -41.10 -37.78 24.35
CA ARG A 30 -39.80 -38.10 24.97
C ARG A 30 -38.64 -37.48 24.20
N GLY A 31 -38.74 -36.16 24.00
CA GLY A 31 -37.74 -35.35 23.31
C GLY A 31 -37.71 -33.91 23.82
N ILE A 32 -37.72 -33.70 25.14
CA ILE A 32 -37.52 -32.38 25.74
C ILE A 32 -36.62 -32.53 26.97
N MET A 33 -35.32 -32.70 26.73
CA MET A 33 -34.19 -32.31 27.59
C MET A 33 -32.91 -32.91 26.99
N GLY A 34 -32.23 -32.12 26.15
CA GLY A 34 -30.93 -32.51 25.61
C GLY A 34 -30.74 -32.24 24.12
N ASN A 35 -31.02 -31.03 23.61
CA ASN A 35 -30.35 -30.54 22.40
C ASN A 35 -30.51 -29.02 22.15
N HIS A 36 -30.32 -28.18 23.16
CA HIS A 36 -30.25 -26.73 22.97
C HIS A 36 -28.98 -26.19 23.61
N ASN A 37 -27.83 -26.28 22.89
CA ASN A 37 -26.88 -25.16 22.88
C ASN A 37 -25.74 -25.18 21.84
N ASP A 38 -25.55 -26.20 21.00
CA ASP A 38 -24.31 -26.27 20.17
C ASP A 38 -24.46 -25.96 18.66
N ASN A 39 -25.56 -25.37 18.19
CA ASN A 39 -25.82 -25.23 16.74
C ASN A 39 -25.80 -23.82 16.14
N ASN A 40 -25.17 -22.82 16.79
CA ASN A 40 -25.09 -21.48 16.18
C ASN A 40 -23.69 -20.86 16.14
N ALA A 41 -22.63 -21.67 16.02
CA ALA A 41 -21.34 -21.18 15.56
C ALA A 41 -21.47 -20.80 14.08
N ARG A 42 -21.84 -19.54 13.79
CA ARG A 42 -21.82 -19.01 12.42
C ARG A 42 -20.40 -19.18 11.88
N ASN A 43 -20.24 -20.04 10.88
CA ASN A 43 -18.98 -20.29 10.19
C ASN A 43 -18.59 -19.06 9.35
N LEU A 44 -18.12 -18.00 10.01
CA LEU A 44 -17.64 -16.79 9.36
C LEU A 44 -16.29 -17.05 8.67
N ARG A 45 -15.98 -16.27 7.63
CA ARG A 45 -14.69 -16.29 6.95
C ARG A 45 -13.86 -15.06 7.33
N VAL A 46 -12.53 -15.18 7.25
CA VAL A 46 -11.60 -14.10 7.63
C VAL A 46 -11.93 -12.76 6.96
N TYR A 47 -12.31 -12.75 5.68
CA TYR A 47 -12.66 -11.51 4.97
C TYR A 47 -13.92 -10.82 5.52
N GLN A 48 -14.83 -11.57 6.15
CA GLN A 48 -16.07 -11.03 6.73
C GLN A 48 -15.83 -10.41 8.11
N THR A 49 -14.80 -10.89 8.82
CA THR A 49 -14.38 -10.39 10.13
C THR A 49 -13.09 -9.57 10.04
N TRP A 50 -12.79 -9.03 8.85
CA TRP A 50 -11.55 -8.32 8.59
C TRP A 50 -11.55 -6.97 9.33
N LYS A 51 -10.48 -6.69 10.07
CA LYS A 51 -10.37 -5.46 10.88
C LYS A 51 -9.88 -4.24 10.10
N GLY A 52 -9.25 -4.43 8.94
CA GLY A 52 -8.78 -3.34 8.09
C GLY A 52 -9.90 -2.75 7.23
N SER A 53 -9.63 -1.63 6.58
CA SER A 53 -10.61 -0.88 5.77
C SER A 53 -10.75 -1.43 4.33
N ASN A 54 -10.41 -2.70 4.10
CA ASN A 54 -10.46 -3.31 2.77
C ASN A 54 -11.88 -3.71 2.39
N ILE A 55 -12.15 -3.61 1.08
CA ILE A 55 -13.39 -4.07 0.48
C ILE A 55 -13.12 -5.39 -0.24
N PHE A 56 -13.88 -6.43 0.10
CA PHE A 56 -13.73 -7.76 -0.46
C PHE A 56 -14.85 -8.10 -1.44
N CYS A 57 -14.48 -8.58 -2.64
CA CYS A 57 -15.44 -9.03 -3.65
C CYS A 57 -15.27 -10.52 -3.97
N PHE A 58 -16.32 -11.12 -4.57
CA PHE A 58 -16.37 -12.54 -4.97
C PHE A 58 -16.01 -13.51 -3.83
N GLY A 59 -16.55 -13.26 -2.63
CA GLY A 59 -16.33 -14.11 -1.46
C GLY A 59 -14.87 -14.10 -0.97
N GLY A 60 -14.21 -12.94 -1.03
CA GLY A 60 -12.84 -12.73 -0.55
C GLY A 60 -11.75 -13.11 -1.54
N ARG A 61 -12.05 -13.21 -2.84
CA ARG A 61 -11.05 -13.48 -3.89
C ARG A 61 -10.36 -12.20 -4.36
N LEU A 62 -11.10 -11.10 -4.40
CA LEU A 62 -10.56 -9.77 -4.73
C LEU A 62 -10.48 -8.94 -3.46
N VAL A 63 -9.41 -8.17 -3.35
CA VAL A 63 -9.11 -7.31 -2.20
C VAL A 63 -8.86 -5.91 -2.71
N PHE A 64 -9.78 -5.00 -2.45
CA PHE A 64 -9.67 -3.59 -2.80
C PHE A 64 -9.34 -2.74 -1.55
N GLY A 65 -8.78 -1.56 -1.77
CA GLY A 65 -8.65 -0.57 -0.71
C GLY A 65 -9.97 0.18 -0.48
N PRO A 66 -10.03 1.05 0.54
CA PRO A 66 -11.23 1.82 0.86
C PRO A 66 -11.62 2.80 -0.24
N ASP A 67 -10.64 3.27 -1.01
CA ASP A 67 -10.83 4.28 -2.06
C ASP A 67 -11.22 3.67 -3.41
N VAL A 68 -11.69 2.41 -3.46
CA VAL A 68 -12.02 1.70 -4.72
C VAL A 68 -12.92 2.48 -5.69
N ARG A 69 -13.75 3.41 -5.18
CA ARG A 69 -14.63 4.23 -6.01
C ARG A 69 -13.88 5.17 -6.95
N SER A 70 -12.67 5.60 -6.59
CA SER A 70 -11.83 6.43 -7.46
C SER A 70 -11.39 5.69 -8.73
N LEU A 71 -11.45 4.35 -8.75
CA LEU A 71 -11.15 3.56 -9.94
C LEU A 71 -12.06 3.91 -11.11
N PHE A 72 -13.33 4.23 -10.85
CA PHE A 72 -14.24 4.65 -11.91
C PHE A 72 -13.73 5.91 -12.59
N LEU A 73 -13.26 6.89 -11.82
CA LEU A 73 -12.66 8.11 -12.37
C LEU A 73 -11.44 7.80 -13.24
N THR A 74 -10.52 6.96 -12.75
CA THR A 74 -9.33 6.56 -13.54
C THR A 74 -9.72 5.83 -14.84
N ILE A 75 -10.72 4.94 -14.79
CA ILE A 75 -11.23 4.26 -15.98
C ILE A 75 -11.83 5.27 -16.96
N PHE A 76 -12.63 6.23 -16.50
CA PHE A 76 -13.19 7.27 -17.37
C PHE A 76 -12.11 8.13 -18.02
N LEU A 77 -11.09 8.55 -17.26
CA LEU A 77 -9.97 9.33 -17.76
C LEU A 77 -9.16 8.58 -18.84
N ILE A 78 -9.10 7.25 -18.80
CA ILE A 78 -8.44 6.44 -19.82
C ILE A 78 -9.37 6.19 -21.02
N MET A 79 -10.62 5.80 -20.78
CA MET A 79 -11.53 5.34 -21.82
C MET A 79 -12.06 6.46 -22.70
N ILE A 80 -12.38 7.64 -22.14
CA ILE A 80 -12.94 8.75 -22.93
C ILE A 80 -11.99 9.20 -24.05
N PRO A 81 -10.70 9.51 -23.79
CA PRO A 81 -9.76 9.89 -24.84
C PRO A 81 -9.59 8.81 -25.91
N VAL A 82 -9.57 7.53 -25.51
CA VAL A 82 -9.47 6.40 -26.44
C VAL A 82 -10.71 6.30 -27.32
N ILE A 83 -11.91 6.43 -26.74
CA ILE A 83 -13.17 6.42 -27.50
C ILE A 83 -13.20 7.58 -28.50
N LEU A 84 -12.81 8.79 -28.08
CA LEU A 84 -12.72 9.95 -28.96
C LEU A 84 -11.69 9.74 -30.08
N PHE A 85 -10.53 9.16 -29.77
CA PHE A 85 -9.52 8.81 -30.76
C PHE A 85 -10.07 7.81 -31.78
N CYS A 86 -10.69 6.72 -31.33
CA CYS A 86 -11.29 5.70 -32.19
C CYS A 86 -12.43 6.29 -33.06
N ALA A 87 -13.32 7.09 -32.48
CA ALA A 87 -14.47 7.64 -33.18
C ALA A 87 -14.10 8.71 -34.22
N PHE A 88 -13.17 9.63 -33.90
CA PHE A 88 -12.97 10.84 -34.72
C PHE A 88 -11.63 10.88 -35.45
N VAL A 89 -10.58 10.28 -34.90
CA VAL A 89 -9.24 10.31 -35.50
C VAL A 89 -9.03 9.06 -36.34
N SER A 90 -9.36 7.91 -35.78
CA SER A 90 -9.02 6.63 -36.39
C SER A 90 -9.81 6.30 -37.65
N GLN A 91 -11.07 6.75 -37.75
CA GLN A 91 -11.89 6.58 -38.97
C GLN A 91 -11.22 7.22 -40.19
N ARG A 92 -10.66 8.42 -40.01
CA ARG A 92 -9.94 9.12 -41.07
C ARG A 92 -8.64 8.40 -41.42
N LEU A 93 -7.89 7.96 -40.41
CA LEU A 93 -6.66 7.20 -40.63
C LEU A 93 -6.92 5.87 -41.35
N ILE A 94 -8.02 5.16 -41.06
CA ILE A 94 -8.44 3.94 -41.77
C ILE A 94 -8.62 4.21 -43.26
N ASN A 95 -9.31 5.29 -43.61
CA ASN A 95 -9.61 5.62 -45.01
C ASN A 95 -8.38 6.16 -45.75
N ASP A 96 -7.49 6.89 -45.06
CA ASP A 96 -6.34 7.56 -45.68
C ASP A 96 -5.07 6.70 -45.77
N PHE A 97 -5.01 5.52 -45.13
CA PHE A 97 -3.85 4.62 -45.21
C PHE A 97 -4.11 3.44 -46.16
N GLN A 98 -3.20 3.23 -47.11
CA GLN A 98 -3.25 2.06 -48.00
C GLN A 98 -2.94 0.75 -47.23
N HIS A 99 -3.33 -0.39 -47.80
CA HIS A 99 -2.98 -1.75 -47.34
C HIS A 99 -3.39 -2.09 -45.90
N GLN A 100 -4.60 -1.73 -45.47
CA GLN A 100 -5.14 -2.09 -44.14
C GLN A 100 -4.39 -1.49 -42.94
N LEU A 101 -3.38 -0.64 -43.16
CA LEU A 101 -2.53 -0.09 -42.09
C LEU A 101 -3.34 0.69 -41.06
N GLY A 102 -4.36 1.43 -41.47
CA GLY A 102 -5.21 2.16 -40.54
C GLY A 102 -6.03 1.26 -39.61
N TYR A 103 -6.39 0.03 -40.02
CA TYR A 103 -7.05 -0.92 -39.12
C TYR A 103 -6.11 -1.40 -38.02
N TYR A 104 -4.84 -1.65 -38.34
CA TYR A 104 -3.85 -2.02 -37.32
C TYR A 104 -3.66 -0.92 -36.27
N VAL A 105 -3.78 0.37 -36.66
CA VAL A 105 -3.73 1.48 -35.70
C VAL A 105 -4.82 1.35 -34.64
N VAL A 106 -6.05 1.04 -35.07
CA VAL A 106 -7.19 0.88 -34.13
C VAL A 106 -7.03 -0.37 -33.28
N VAL A 107 -6.68 -1.51 -33.91
CA VAL A 107 -6.53 -2.79 -33.20
C VAL A 107 -5.45 -2.70 -32.13
N ILE A 108 -4.29 -2.11 -32.44
CA ILE A 108 -3.20 -1.92 -31.47
C ILE A 108 -3.66 -1.00 -30.33
N CYS A 109 -4.36 0.10 -30.64
CA CYS A 109 -4.88 1.01 -29.62
C CYS A 109 -5.87 0.30 -28.66
N VAL A 110 -6.78 -0.52 -29.20
CA VAL A 110 -7.75 -1.29 -28.40
C VAL A 110 -7.05 -2.34 -27.54
N ILE A 111 -6.09 -3.09 -28.10
CA ILE A 111 -5.30 -4.09 -27.36
C ILE A 111 -4.51 -3.42 -26.22
N LEU A 112 -3.84 -2.30 -26.51
CA LEU A 112 -3.07 -1.56 -25.52
C LEU A 112 -3.97 -1.01 -24.41
N THR A 113 -5.15 -0.49 -24.77
CA THR A 113 -6.15 -0.02 -23.80
C THR A 113 -6.65 -1.16 -22.93
N ALA A 114 -7.00 -2.31 -23.52
CA ALA A 114 -7.42 -3.49 -22.77
C ALA A 114 -6.32 -3.96 -21.81
N HIS A 115 -5.05 -3.96 -22.25
CA HIS A 115 -3.90 -4.26 -21.42
C HIS A 115 -3.79 -3.32 -20.21
N VAL A 116 -3.91 -2.00 -20.43
CA VAL A 116 -3.88 -0.99 -19.36
C VAL A 116 -5.02 -1.22 -18.35
N ILE A 117 -6.24 -1.47 -18.80
CA ILE A 117 -7.40 -1.73 -17.91
C ILE A 117 -7.21 -3.02 -17.10
N ILE A 118 -6.69 -4.08 -17.72
CA ILE A 118 -6.37 -5.33 -17.01
C ILE A 118 -5.31 -5.07 -15.94
N LEU A 119 -4.25 -4.33 -16.24
CA LEU A 119 -3.20 -4.00 -15.27
C LEU A 119 -3.72 -3.13 -14.11
N LEU A 120 -4.58 -2.14 -14.40
CA LEU A 120 -5.27 -1.34 -13.38
C LEU A 120 -6.09 -2.23 -12.44
N PHE A 121 -6.85 -3.17 -13.00
CA PHE A 121 -7.63 -4.12 -12.22
C PHE A 121 -6.73 -5.06 -11.38
N LEU A 122 -5.66 -5.61 -11.97
CA LEU A 122 -4.72 -6.48 -11.25
C LEU A 122 -3.97 -5.76 -10.13
N THR A 123 -3.76 -4.45 -10.27
CA THR A 123 -3.13 -3.59 -9.26
C THR A 123 -4.08 -3.31 -8.10
N SER A 124 -5.33 -2.96 -8.41
CA SER A 124 -6.34 -2.50 -7.44
C SER A 124 -7.06 -3.63 -6.71
N ALA A 125 -7.35 -4.74 -7.38
CA ALA A 125 -8.18 -5.85 -6.89
C ALA A 125 -7.38 -6.95 -6.16
N ARG A 126 -6.12 -6.68 -5.83
CA ARG A 126 -5.17 -7.66 -5.29
C ARG A 126 -4.70 -7.27 -3.90
N ASP A 127 -4.52 -8.28 -3.05
CA ASP A 127 -3.79 -8.10 -1.79
C ASP A 127 -2.37 -7.54 -2.06
N PRO A 128 -2.06 -6.31 -1.60
CA PRO A 128 -0.79 -5.65 -1.88
C PRO A 128 0.40 -6.26 -1.13
N GLY A 129 0.16 -7.11 -0.13
CA GLY A 129 1.18 -7.66 0.76
C GLY A 129 0.84 -7.42 2.22
N ILE A 130 -0.44 -7.52 2.59
CA ILE A 130 -0.87 -7.23 3.95
C ILE A 130 -0.23 -8.22 4.92
N ILE A 131 0.37 -7.70 5.99
CA ILE A 131 0.88 -8.49 7.11
C ILE A 131 -0.30 -8.81 8.05
N PRO A 132 -0.52 -10.10 8.41
CA PRO A 132 -1.53 -10.46 9.39
C PRO A 132 -1.29 -9.75 10.71
N ARG A 133 -2.36 -9.30 11.36
CA ARG A 133 -2.30 -8.74 12.72
C ARG A 133 -1.98 -9.86 13.70
N ASN A 134 -1.15 -9.58 14.70
CA ASN A 134 -0.97 -10.54 15.79
C ASN A 134 -2.20 -10.51 16.71
N LEU A 135 -2.51 -11.66 17.29
CA LEU A 135 -3.56 -11.79 18.32
C LEU A 135 -3.09 -11.25 19.67
N HIS A 136 -1.80 -11.42 19.94
CA HIS A 136 -1.13 -10.96 21.14
C HIS A 136 0.11 -10.16 20.76
N PRO A 137 0.45 -9.08 21.50
CA PRO A 137 1.73 -8.42 21.35
C PRO A 137 2.89 -9.42 21.40
N PRO A 138 3.99 -9.22 20.65
CA PRO A 138 5.20 -10.01 20.80
C PRO A 138 5.67 -9.96 22.26
N GLU A 139 6.16 -11.08 22.79
CA GLU A 139 6.78 -11.08 24.12
C GLU A 139 8.13 -10.36 24.06
N ASP A 140 8.49 -9.68 25.16
CA ASP A 140 9.79 -9.03 25.27
C ASP A 140 10.86 -10.10 25.55
N GLU A 141 11.58 -10.49 24.51
CA GLU A 141 12.70 -11.45 24.60
C GLU A 141 13.94 -10.88 25.34
N GLY A 142 13.84 -9.67 25.92
CA GLY A 142 14.92 -8.99 26.65
C GLY A 142 14.80 -8.97 28.18
N SER A 143 13.74 -9.53 28.78
CA SER A 143 13.52 -9.43 30.24
C SER A 143 14.09 -10.61 31.07
N SER A 144 15.11 -11.32 30.57
CA SER A 144 15.81 -12.35 31.34
C SER A 144 17.06 -11.83 32.09
N ILE A 145 17.00 -10.60 32.61
CA ILE A 145 18.03 -10.04 33.49
C ILE A 145 17.38 -9.57 34.80
N SER A 146 17.45 -10.48 35.79
CA SER A 146 17.39 -10.25 37.25
C SER A 146 16.35 -9.26 37.78
N ALA A 147 15.15 -9.78 38.07
CA ALA A 147 14.24 -9.16 39.03
C ALA A 147 14.77 -9.38 40.46
N ASP A 148 15.65 -8.49 40.91
CA ASP A 148 16.00 -8.31 42.33
C ASP A 148 16.13 -6.81 42.64
N TRP A 149 15.03 -6.06 42.49
CA TRP A 149 14.91 -4.71 43.04
C TRP A 149 13.54 -4.54 43.70
N PRO A 150 13.45 -4.58 45.05
CA PRO A 150 12.20 -4.38 45.76
C PRO A 150 11.92 -2.87 45.85
N GLY A 151 11.05 -2.35 44.99
CA GLY A 151 10.56 -0.97 45.14
C GLY A 151 9.94 -0.29 43.91
N SER A 152 10.03 -0.86 42.70
CA SER A 152 9.43 -0.21 41.53
C SER A 152 7.97 -0.63 41.36
N GLN A 153 7.05 0.34 41.47
CA GLN A 153 5.64 0.14 41.14
C GLN A 153 5.52 -0.34 39.69
N VAL A 154 4.65 -1.33 39.48
CA VAL A 154 4.46 -2.10 38.25
C VAL A 154 4.02 -1.18 37.10
N ALA A 155 4.97 -0.57 36.39
CA ALA A 155 4.79 -0.24 35.00
C ALA A 155 4.78 -1.58 34.25
N GLY A 156 3.63 -1.98 33.70
CA GLY A 156 3.53 -3.19 32.88
C GLY A 156 4.56 -3.17 31.75
N PRO A 157 4.98 -4.32 31.21
CA PRO A 157 6.04 -4.40 30.20
C PRO A 157 5.65 -3.57 28.97
N SER A 158 6.19 -2.35 28.86
CA SER A 158 6.06 -1.53 27.67
C SER A 158 7.05 -2.04 26.65
N LEU A 159 6.54 -2.69 25.61
CA LEU A 159 7.36 -3.15 24.50
C LEU A 159 8.18 -1.98 23.94
N PRO A 160 9.49 -2.16 23.69
CA PRO A 160 10.32 -1.07 23.18
C PRO A 160 9.74 -0.56 21.85
N PRO A 161 9.64 0.76 21.63
CA PRO A 161 9.03 1.32 20.42
C PRO A 161 9.73 0.87 19.14
N THR A 162 11.01 0.53 19.25
CA THR A 162 11.84 0.07 18.15
C THR A 162 12.62 -1.18 18.51
N LYS A 163 12.90 -2.01 17.49
CA LYS A 163 13.70 -3.23 17.60
C LYS A 163 14.71 -3.23 16.46
N ASP A 164 15.94 -3.61 16.75
CA ASP A 164 16.98 -3.73 15.74
C ASP A 164 16.91 -5.11 15.07
N VAL A 165 16.97 -5.12 13.74
CA VAL A 165 16.90 -6.34 12.93
C VAL A 165 18.03 -6.33 11.91
N MET A 166 18.76 -7.43 11.81
CA MET A 166 19.82 -7.59 10.83
C MET A 166 19.24 -7.87 9.43
N VAL A 167 19.62 -7.05 8.46
CA VAL A 167 19.26 -7.21 7.04
C VAL A 167 20.53 -7.14 6.20
N ASN A 168 20.89 -8.24 5.54
CA ASN A 168 22.08 -8.33 4.67
C ASN A 168 23.36 -7.79 5.34
N GLY A 169 23.56 -8.11 6.62
CA GLY A 169 24.73 -7.66 7.39
C GLY A 169 24.65 -6.25 7.95
N MET A 170 23.55 -5.52 7.75
CA MET A 170 23.33 -4.18 8.30
C MET A 170 22.19 -4.17 9.31
N VAL A 171 22.36 -3.42 10.40
CA VAL A 171 21.32 -3.23 11.42
C VAL A 171 20.27 -2.25 10.89
N VAL A 172 19.02 -2.71 10.81
CA VAL A 172 17.85 -1.89 10.43
C VAL A 172 16.92 -1.82 11.62
N LYS A 173 16.67 -0.60 12.10
CA LYS A 173 15.71 -0.34 13.18
C LYS A 173 14.28 -0.43 12.65
N VAL A 174 13.47 -1.31 13.24
CA VAL A 174 12.06 -1.47 12.92
C VAL A 174 11.18 -0.95 14.04
N LYS A 175 10.00 -0.42 13.68
CA LYS A 175 9.04 0.14 14.64
C LYS A 175 7.95 -0.84 15.03
N TYR A 176 7.45 -0.71 16.25
CA TYR A 176 6.24 -1.40 16.66
C TYR A 176 4.99 -0.76 16.01
N CYS A 177 3.97 -1.56 15.70
CA CYS A 177 2.68 -1.08 15.23
C CYS A 177 1.62 -1.44 16.27
N GLN A 178 1.14 -0.45 17.02
CA GLN A 178 0.08 -0.61 18.02
C GLN A 178 -1.22 -1.15 17.40
N THR A 179 -1.57 -0.70 16.18
CA THR A 179 -2.79 -1.12 15.49
C THR A 179 -2.78 -2.59 15.07
N CYS A 180 -1.63 -3.10 14.63
CA CYS A 180 -1.48 -4.47 14.13
C CYS A 180 -0.82 -5.43 15.13
N LEU A 181 -0.40 -4.90 16.28
CA LEU A 181 0.27 -5.60 17.39
C LEU A 181 1.53 -6.36 16.96
N LEU A 182 2.35 -5.76 16.11
CA LEU A 182 3.56 -6.41 15.58
C LEU A 182 4.71 -5.42 15.40
N TYR A 183 5.94 -5.90 15.58
CA TYR A 183 7.11 -5.21 15.03
C TYR A 183 7.07 -5.30 13.51
N ARG A 184 7.04 -4.14 12.85
CA ARG A 184 6.91 -4.05 11.40
C ARG A 184 8.14 -4.73 10.78
N PRO A 185 7.98 -5.77 9.93
CA PRO A 185 9.12 -6.34 9.24
C PRO A 185 9.88 -5.28 8.44
N PRO A 186 11.17 -5.49 8.11
CA PRO A 186 11.91 -4.54 7.28
C PRO A 186 11.13 -4.17 6.00
N ARG A 187 11.14 -2.87 5.65
CA ARG A 187 10.38 -2.27 4.53
C ARG A 187 8.85 -2.34 4.68
N CYS A 188 8.31 -2.71 5.84
CA CYS A 188 6.88 -2.71 6.11
C CYS A 188 6.44 -1.41 6.78
N SER A 189 5.34 -0.83 6.30
CA SER A 189 4.76 0.37 6.91
C SER A 189 3.26 0.18 7.14
N HIS A 190 2.74 0.85 8.17
CA HIS A 190 1.31 0.90 8.43
C HIS A 190 0.66 2.01 7.59
N CYS A 191 -0.31 1.66 6.76
CA CYS A 191 -1.16 2.64 6.09
C CYS A 191 -2.41 2.87 6.94
N SER A 192 -2.59 4.08 7.44
CA SER A 192 -3.76 4.48 8.24
C SER A 192 -5.06 4.45 7.44
N ILE A 193 -5.01 4.79 6.14
CA ILE A 193 -6.16 4.78 5.23
C ILE A 193 -6.70 3.36 5.06
N CYS A 194 -5.85 2.42 4.64
CA CYS A 194 -6.23 1.02 4.51
C CYS A 194 -6.34 0.31 5.87
N ASN A 195 -5.82 0.91 6.95
CA ASN A 195 -5.73 0.33 8.29
C ASN A 195 -5.04 -1.04 8.30
N ASN A 196 -3.86 -1.14 7.67
CA ASN A 196 -3.06 -2.37 7.63
C ASN A 196 -1.57 -2.07 7.54
N CYS A 197 -0.76 -2.98 8.08
CA CYS A 197 0.65 -3.09 7.74
C CYS A 197 0.82 -3.77 6.37
N VAL A 198 1.59 -3.16 5.47
CA VAL A 198 1.83 -3.65 4.11
C VAL A 198 3.33 -3.91 3.91
N GLU A 199 3.67 -5.09 3.42
CA GLU A 199 5.04 -5.50 3.13
C GLU A 199 5.61 -4.77 1.92
N ARG A 200 6.86 -4.31 2.01
CA ARG A 200 7.53 -3.49 1.00
C ARG A 200 6.60 -2.35 0.56
N PHE A 201 6.08 -1.62 1.54
CA PHE A 201 5.11 -0.56 1.32
C PHE A 201 5.76 0.54 0.47
N ASP A 202 5.09 0.91 -0.62
CA ASP A 202 5.55 1.97 -1.50
C ASP A 202 4.79 3.26 -1.22
N HIS A 203 3.47 3.24 -1.40
CA HIS A 203 2.56 4.34 -1.08
C HIS A 203 1.11 3.85 -1.10
N HIS A 204 0.19 4.69 -0.60
CA HIS A 204 -1.24 4.53 -0.88
C HIS A 204 -1.58 5.37 -2.11
N CYS A 205 -2.15 4.74 -3.14
CA CYS A 205 -2.43 5.42 -4.41
C CYS A 205 -3.93 5.66 -4.55
N PRO A 206 -4.40 6.92 -4.52
CA PRO A 206 -5.81 7.24 -4.71
C PRO A 206 -6.32 6.83 -6.10
N TRP A 207 -5.50 6.92 -7.15
CA TRP A 207 -5.91 6.61 -8.53
C TRP A 207 -6.22 5.12 -8.78
N VAL A 208 -5.62 4.23 -7.99
CA VAL A 208 -5.91 2.78 -8.01
C VAL A 208 -6.76 2.34 -6.81
N GLY A 209 -7.06 3.27 -5.89
CA GLY A 209 -7.88 3.05 -4.72
C GLY A 209 -7.31 2.05 -3.69
N GLN A 210 -5.99 1.83 -3.67
CA GLN A 210 -5.35 0.78 -2.86
C GLN A 210 -3.87 1.10 -2.57
N CYS A 211 -3.32 0.49 -1.52
CA CYS A 211 -1.89 0.47 -1.25
C CYS A 211 -1.10 -0.21 -2.37
N ILE A 212 0.05 0.36 -2.73
CA ILE A 212 1.07 -0.27 -3.56
C ILE A 212 2.11 -0.89 -2.64
N GLY A 213 2.36 -2.17 -2.82
CA GLY A 213 3.32 -2.95 -2.03
C GLY A 213 3.85 -4.17 -2.76
N LYS A 214 4.51 -5.07 -2.04
CA LYS A 214 5.26 -6.21 -2.60
C LYS A 214 4.53 -7.02 -3.66
N ARG A 215 3.22 -7.26 -3.51
CA ARG A 215 2.47 -8.21 -4.35
C ARG A 215 1.82 -7.59 -5.59
N ASN A 216 1.64 -6.27 -5.61
CA ASN A 216 0.99 -5.55 -6.70
C ASN A 216 1.90 -4.50 -7.39
N TYR A 217 3.06 -4.17 -6.82
CA TYR A 217 4.00 -3.19 -7.38
C TYR A 217 4.36 -3.42 -8.85
N ARG A 218 4.61 -4.68 -9.27
CA ARG A 218 4.89 -4.99 -10.69
C ARG A 218 3.75 -4.56 -11.61
N PHE A 219 2.51 -4.84 -11.22
CA PHE A 219 1.34 -4.48 -12.02
C PHE A 219 1.12 -2.97 -12.03
N PHE A 220 1.37 -2.30 -10.90
CA PHE A 220 1.33 -0.85 -10.82
C PHE A 220 2.33 -0.22 -11.79
N PHE A 221 3.60 -0.64 -11.77
CA PHE A 221 4.59 -0.09 -12.70
C PHE A 221 4.24 -0.38 -14.17
N MET A 222 3.81 -1.60 -14.48
CA MET A 222 3.35 -1.95 -15.84
C MET A 222 2.15 -1.12 -16.26
N PHE A 223 1.21 -0.84 -15.34
CA PHE A 223 0.04 0.00 -15.58
C PHE A 223 0.46 1.43 -15.93
N VAL A 224 1.29 2.06 -15.09
CA VAL A 224 1.74 3.44 -15.30
C VAL A 224 2.54 3.55 -16.61
N SER A 225 3.51 2.66 -16.84
CA SER A 225 4.33 2.68 -18.06
C SER A 225 3.54 2.38 -19.32
N SER A 226 2.60 1.42 -19.29
CA SER A 226 1.71 1.15 -20.44
C SER A 226 0.73 2.30 -20.69
N THR A 227 0.30 3.00 -19.65
CA THR A 227 -0.53 4.22 -19.79
C THR A 227 0.27 5.34 -20.44
N THR A 228 1.54 5.53 -20.07
CA THR A 228 2.44 6.46 -20.78
C THR A 228 2.57 6.09 -22.25
N MET A 229 2.77 4.80 -22.58
CA MET A 229 2.83 4.35 -23.97
C MET A 229 1.53 4.60 -24.72
N LEU A 230 0.36 4.40 -24.08
CA LEU A 230 -0.95 4.70 -24.67
C LEU A 230 -1.11 6.20 -24.95
N CYS A 231 -0.70 7.07 -24.01
CA CYS A 231 -0.71 8.52 -24.22
C CYS A 231 0.19 8.93 -25.39
N LEU A 232 1.43 8.42 -25.45
CA LEU A 232 2.35 8.71 -26.55
C LEU A 232 1.84 8.18 -27.90
N TYR A 233 1.20 7.02 -27.90
CA TYR A 233 0.59 6.42 -29.08
C TYR A 233 -0.52 7.31 -29.64
N VAL A 234 -1.49 7.70 -28.80
CA VAL A 234 -2.60 8.59 -29.20
C VAL A 234 -2.05 9.96 -29.62
N LEU A 235 -1.09 10.52 -28.88
CA LEU A 235 -0.42 11.78 -29.22
C LEU A 235 0.20 11.73 -30.63
N ALA A 236 0.98 10.69 -30.92
CA ALA A 236 1.64 10.52 -32.21
C ALA A 236 0.64 10.41 -33.37
N PHE A 237 -0.40 9.58 -33.23
CA PHE A 237 -1.38 9.39 -34.30
C PHE A 237 -2.33 10.59 -34.49
N CYS A 238 -2.62 11.35 -33.44
CA CYS A 238 -3.29 12.64 -33.59
C CYS A 238 -2.42 13.63 -34.37
N TRP A 239 -1.11 13.69 -34.13
CA TRP A 239 -0.19 14.50 -34.93
C TRP A 239 -0.11 14.05 -36.38
N VAL A 240 -0.07 12.74 -36.64
CA VAL A 240 -0.14 12.18 -38.00
C VAL A 240 -1.43 12.60 -38.69
N ASN A 241 -2.58 12.56 -38.00
CA ASN A 241 -3.85 13.02 -38.55
C ASN A 241 -3.83 14.50 -38.92
N ILE A 242 -3.30 15.37 -38.05
CA ILE A 242 -3.16 16.81 -38.33
C ILE A 242 -2.24 17.04 -39.55
N ARG A 243 -1.11 16.34 -39.64
CA ARG A 243 -0.21 16.42 -40.80
C ARG A 243 -0.92 16.02 -42.10
N LYS A 244 -1.65 14.90 -42.11
CA LYS A 244 -2.44 14.49 -43.28
C LYS A 244 -3.49 15.51 -43.69
N ILE A 245 -4.17 16.13 -42.73
CA ILE A 245 -5.14 17.21 -43.02
C ILE A 245 -4.44 18.41 -43.65
N MET A 246 -3.29 18.84 -43.12
CA MET A 246 -2.51 19.92 -43.71
C MET A 246 -2.11 19.62 -45.15
N ASP A 247 -1.63 18.40 -45.41
CA ASP A 247 -1.19 17.97 -46.75
C ASP A 247 -2.37 17.87 -47.73
N THR A 248 -3.53 17.35 -47.28
CA THR A 248 -4.72 17.16 -48.13
C THR A 248 -5.39 18.47 -48.52
N TYR A 249 -5.46 19.43 -47.59
CA TYR A 249 -6.15 20.71 -47.82
C TYR A 249 -5.19 21.87 -48.11
N HIS A 250 -3.89 21.61 -48.21
CA HIS A 250 -2.82 22.61 -48.37
C HIS A 250 -2.98 23.79 -47.40
N CYS A 251 -3.32 23.50 -46.13
CA CYS A 251 -3.63 24.51 -45.13
C CYS A 251 -2.58 24.55 -44.02
N ASN A 252 -2.52 25.67 -43.30
CA ASN A 252 -1.66 25.79 -42.13
C ASN A 252 -2.18 24.93 -40.94
N MET A 253 -1.33 24.77 -39.92
CA MET A 253 -1.61 23.96 -38.74
C MET A 253 -2.86 24.42 -37.97
N TRP A 254 -3.08 25.74 -37.85
CA TRP A 254 -4.24 26.30 -37.14
C TRP A 254 -5.55 25.89 -37.82
N THR A 255 -5.63 26.04 -39.14
CA THR A 255 -6.78 25.60 -39.93
C THR A 255 -6.98 24.08 -39.84
N ALA A 256 -5.90 23.29 -39.78
CA ALA A 256 -6.00 21.85 -39.59
C ALA A 256 -6.61 21.47 -38.23
N PHE A 257 -6.24 22.18 -37.16
CA PHE A 257 -6.88 22.01 -35.84
C PHE A 257 -8.35 22.41 -35.85
N LEU A 258 -8.73 23.49 -36.55
CA LEU A 258 -10.14 23.87 -36.70
C LEU A 258 -10.95 22.81 -37.48
N LYS A 259 -10.31 22.11 -38.43
CA LYS A 259 -10.94 20.99 -39.15
C LYS A 259 -11.01 19.69 -38.33
N SER A 260 -10.13 19.51 -37.34
CA SER A 260 -10.16 18.35 -36.44
C SER A 260 -9.93 18.78 -34.98
N PRO A 261 -10.91 19.45 -34.35
CA PRO A 261 -10.74 20.00 -33.00
C PRO A 261 -10.50 18.89 -31.97
N VAL A 262 -11.09 17.71 -32.18
CA VAL A 262 -10.87 16.53 -31.31
C VAL A 262 -9.39 16.11 -31.31
N SER A 263 -8.70 16.15 -32.45
CA SER A 263 -7.26 15.83 -32.50
C SER A 263 -6.44 16.84 -31.69
N GLY A 264 -6.78 18.14 -31.76
CA GLY A 264 -6.14 19.18 -30.97
C GLY A 264 -6.34 19.01 -29.46
N ILE A 265 -7.58 18.74 -29.04
CA ILE A 265 -7.92 18.46 -27.63
C ILE A 265 -7.17 17.23 -27.14
N LEU A 266 -7.15 16.14 -27.92
CA LEU A 266 -6.44 14.92 -27.57
C LEU A 266 -4.92 15.12 -27.51
N ILE A 267 -4.33 15.92 -28.41
CA ILE A 267 -2.89 16.26 -28.36
C ILE A 267 -2.57 16.98 -27.05
N LEU A 268 -3.34 18.02 -26.69
CA LEU A 268 -3.13 18.76 -25.45
C LEU A 268 -3.29 17.85 -24.23
N TYR A 269 -4.38 17.08 -24.19
CA TYR A 269 -4.68 16.17 -23.09
C TYR A 269 -3.59 15.10 -22.92
N THR A 270 -3.22 14.42 -24.00
CA THR A 270 -2.22 13.34 -23.96
C THR A 270 -0.82 13.86 -23.71
N PHE A 271 -0.48 15.08 -24.13
CA PHE A 271 0.78 15.73 -23.78
C PHE A 271 0.88 15.99 -22.26
N ILE A 272 -0.16 16.59 -21.66
CA ILE A 272 -0.21 16.84 -20.21
C ILE A 272 -0.17 15.51 -19.44
N CYS A 273 -0.98 14.53 -19.83
CA CYS A 273 -0.97 13.21 -19.19
C CYS A 273 0.37 12.49 -19.35
N ALA A 274 0.98 12.53 -20.53
CA ALA A 274 2.30 11.93 -20.76
C ALA A 274 3.39 12.59 -19.91
N TRP A 275 3.33 13.89 -19.68
CA TRP A 275 4.25 14.58 -18.78
C TRP A 275 4.19 14.03 -17.36
N PHE A 276 3.00 13.99 -16.76
CA PHE A 276 2.84 13.51 -15.38
C PHE A 276 3.05 12.00 -15.23
N VAL A 277 2.40 11.19 -16.08
CA VAL A 277 2.47 9.72 -15.99
C VAL A 277 3.83 9.22 -16.49
N GLY A 278 4.42 9.88 -17.49
CA GLY A 278 5.78 9.59 -17.95
C GLY A 278 6.85 9.96 -16.92
N GLY A 279 6.71 11.12 -16.25
CA GLY A 279 7.58 11.48 -15.12
C GLY A 279 7.48 10.46 -13.98
N LEU A 280 6.27 10.01 -13.64
CA LEU A 280 6.05 8.95 -12.66
C LEU A 280 6.69 7.62 -13.10
N THR A 281 6.59 7.26 -14.37
CA THR A 281 7.26 6.07 -14.93
C THR A 281 8.77 6.16 -14.77
N ALA A 282 9.38 7.28 -15.13
CA ALA A 282 10.83 7.50 -15.00
C ALA A 282 11.28 7.44 -13.53
N PHE A 283 10.52 8.06 -12.63
CA PHE A 283 10.80 8.01 -11.20
C PHE A 283 10.75 6.59 -10.64
N HIS A 284 9.71 5.82 -10.94
CA HIS A 284 9.65 4.43 -10.50
C HIS A 284 10.69 3.54 -11.17
N LEU A 285 11.11 3.85 -12.40
CA LEU A 285 12.20 3.15 -13.05
C LEU A 285 13.53 3.36 -12.30
N TYR A 286 13.80 4.58 -11.84
CA TYR A 286 14.91 4.88 -10.93
C TYR A 286 14.83 4.08 -9.63
N LEU A 287 13.66 4.04 -8.98
CA LEU A 287 13.45 3.28 -7.74
C LEU A 287 13.65 1.77 -7.94
N ILE A 288 13.21 1.22 -9.08
CA ILE A 288 13.44 -0.18 -9.44
C ILE A 288 14.94 -0.45 -9.56
N PHE A 289 15.66 0.36 -10.34
CA PHE A 289 17.09 0.13 -10.56
C PHE A 289 17.95 0.36 -9.32
N THR A 290 17.48 1.17 -8.36
CA THR A 290 18.15 1.38 -7.08
C THR A 290 17.63 0.49 -5.94
N ASN A 291 16.66 -0.39 -6.20
CA ASN A 291 15.94 -1.25 -5.23
C ASN A 291 15.37 -0.48 -4.03
N GLN A 292 14.74 0.65 -4.28
CA GLN A 292 14.10 1.47 -3.26
C GLN A 292 12.58 1.48 -3.48
N THR A 293 11.84 1.71 -2.41
CA THR A 293 10.44 2.12 -2.48
C THR A 293 10.35 3.63 -2.44
N THR A 294 9.23 4.19 -2.89
CA THR A 294 8.93 5.62 -2.74
C THR A 294 9.04 6.05 -1.28
N TYR A 295 8.48 5.24 -0.37
CA TYR A 295 8.54 5.49 1.07
C TYR A 295 9.97 5.57 1.61
N GLU A 296 10.85 4.65 1.21
CA GLU A 296 12.27 4.66 1.59
C GLU A 296 12.99 5.88 1.04
N ASN A 297 12.78 6.20 -0.24
CA ASN A 297 13.43 7.33 -0.90
C ASN A 297 13.03 8.69 -0.27
N PHE A 298 11.81 8.82 0.25
CA PHE A 298 11.35 10.06 0.87
C PHE A 298 11.65 10.15 2.37
N ARG A 299 11.57 9.04 3.12
CA ARG A 299 11.64 9.08 4.60
C ARG A 299 12.90 8.48 5.20
N TYR A 300 13.51 7.50 4.53
CA TYR A 300 14.69 6.78 5.03
C TYR A 300 15.90 6.98 4.13
N ARG A 301 15.97 8.13 3.42
CA ARG A 301 17.05 8.44 2.47
C ARG A 301 18.33 7.81 2.98
N TYR A 302 18.93 6.97 2.14
CA TYR A 302 20.16 6.25 2.49
C TYR A 302 21.36 7.21 2.53
N ASP A 303 21.19 8.43 3.05
CA ASP A 303 22.14 9.52 3.08
C ASP A 303 23.40 9.07 3.85
N GLY A 304 24.45 8.75 3.10
CA GLY A 304 25.71 8.22 3.61
C GLY A 304 25.71 6.73 3.99
N LYS A 305 24.57 6.01 3.88
CA LYS A 305 24.46 4.57 4.18
C LYS A 305 24.28 3.77 2.89
N MET A 306 24.88 2.58 2.81
CA MET A 306 24.66 1.69 1.66
C MET A 306 23.23 1.15 1.69
N ASN A 307 22.53 1.10 0.53
CA ASN A 307 21.22 0.45 0.45
C ASN A 307 21.38 -1.08 0.58
N PRO A 308 20.87 -1.72 1.67
CA PRO A 308 21.02 -3.17 1.89
C PRO A 308 20.38 -4.02 0.81
N TYR A 309 19.39 -3.49 0.10
CA TYR A 309 18.60 -4.23 -0.87
C TYR A 309 19.12 -4.05 -2.30
N ASN A 310 20.06 -3.15 -2.55
CA ASN A 310 20.57 -2.93 -3.89
C ASN A 310 21.50 -4.07 -4.32
N LEU A 311 21.09 -4.86 -5.32
CA LEU A 311 21.86 -5.97 -5.89
C LEU A 311 22.51 -5.62 -7.24
N GLY A 312 22.43 -4.35 -7.65
CA GLY A 312 22.80 -3.86 -8.98
C GLY A 312 21.60 -3.74 -9.93
N CYS A 313 21.64 -2.76 -10.83
CA CYS A 313 20.49 -2.33 -11.65
C CYS A 313 19.78 -3.50 -12.36
N ILE A 314 20.54 -4.37 -13.04
CA ILE A 314 19.97 -5.50 -13.80
C ILE A 314 19.27 -6.50 -12.86
N ARG A 315 19.93 -6.89 -11.76
CA ARG A 315 19.36 -7.86 -10.81
C ARG A 315 18.13 -7.31 -10.11
N ASN A 316 18.12 -6.03 -9.77
CA ASN A 316 16.95 -5.36 -9.20
C ASN A 316 15.78 -5.34 -10.20
N GLY A 317 16.05 -5.01 -11.46
CA GLY A 317 15.06 -5.09 -12.54
C GLY A 317 14.50 -6.50 -12.71
N LEU A 318 15.37 -7.51 -12.76
CA LEU A 318 14.95 -8.92 -12.86
C LEU A 318 14.09 -9.36 -11.69
N GLU A 319 14.43 -8.93 -10.47
CA GLU A 319 13.63 -9.20 -9.27
C GLU A 319 12.21 -8.63 -9.41
N VAL A 320 12.05 -7.41 -9.92
CA VAL A 320 10.72 -6.79 -10.06
C VAL A 320 9.92 -7.43 -11.20
N PHE A 321 10.52 -7.61 -12.37
CA PHE A 321 9.78 -8.02 -13.58
C PHE A 321 9.58 -9.53 -13.69
N PHE A 322 10.60 -10.32 -13.34
CA PHE A 322 10.64 -11.76 -13.65
C PHE A 322 10.52 -12.68 -12.43
N SER A 323 10.55 -12.14 -11.21
CA SER A 323 10.34 -12.98 -10.03
C SER A 323 8.89 -13.48 -9.90
N LYS A 324 8.76 -14.59 -9.17
CA LYS A 324 7.46 -15.14 -8.79
C LYS A 324 6.82 -14.21 -7.76
N ILE A 325 5.56 -13.83 -8.00
CA ILE A 325 4.77 -13.11 -6.99
C ILE A 325 4.68 -14.02 -5.75
N PRO A 326 5.02 -13.53 -4.55
CA PRO A 326 4.92 -14.32 -3.33
C PRO A 326 3.47 -14.79 -3.10
N LYS A 327 3.21 -15.69 -2.14
CA LYS A 327 1.83 -16.04 -1.73
C LYS A 327 1.29 -14.99 -0.75
N SER A 328 -0.04 -14.87 -0.65
CA SER A 328 -0.63 -13.98 0.35
C SER A 328 -0.37 -14.56 1.74
N LYS A 329 0.02 -13.71 2.69
CA LYS A 329 0.17 -14.10 4.09
C LYS A 329 -1.19 -14.28 4.78
N ASN A 330 -2.26 -13.75 4.19
CA ASN A 330 -3.61 -13.86 4.70
C ASN A 330 -4.41 -14.92 3.93
N LYS A 331 -4.97 -15.88 4.66
CA LYS A 331 -5.95 -16.82 4.10
C LYS A 331 -7.36 -16.22 4.25
N PHE A 332 -7.69 -15.19 3.47
CA PHE A 332 -8.95 -14.45 3.57
C PHE A 332 -10.23 -15.31 3.53
N ARG A 333 -10.16 -16.49 2.90
CA ARG A 333 -11.29 -17.41 2.74
C ARG A 333 -11.33 -18.52 3.80
N ALA A 334 -10.37 -18.56 4.72
CA ALA A 334 -10.37 -19.53 5.82
C ALA A 334 -11.58 -19.28 6.74
N LYS A 335 -12.12 -20.37 7.32
CA LYS A 335 -13.19 -20.31 8.32
C LYS A 335 -12.61 -19.84 9.66
N VAL A 336 -13.35 -18.99 10.35
CA VAL A 336 -13.07 -18.50 11.70
C VAL A 336 -14.08 -19.15 12.63
N ARG A 337 -13.60 -19.76 13.72
CA ARG A 337 -14.47 -20.18 14.82
C ARG A 337 -14.67 -18.98 15.72
N VAL A 338 -15.84 -18.37 15.66
CA VAL A 338 -16.22 -17.32 16.60
C VAL A 338 -16.98 -17.99 17.74
N ASN A 339 -16.37 -18.05 18.92
CA ASN A 339 -17.08 -18.46 20.13
C ASN A 339 -18.01 -17.30 20.52
N SER A 340 -19.29 -17.60 20.72
CA SER A 340 -20.36 -16.62 20.99
C SER A 340 -20.12 -15.71 22.20
N SER A 341 -19.11 -15.99 23.03
CA SER A 341 -18.70 -15.18 24.19
C SER A 341 -17.92 -13.90 23.83
N SER A 342 -17.39 -13.76 22.61
CA SER A 342 -16.70 -12.53 22.15
C SER A 342 -17.66 -11.46 21.62
N SER A 343 -18.95 -11.77 21.47
CA SER A 343 -19.95 -10.90 20.84
C SER A 343 -20.61 -9.91 21.81
N TYR A 344 -20.43 -10.08 23.12
CA TYR A 344 -21.11 -9.28 24.15
C TYR A 344 -20.26 -8.16 24.76
N ALA A 345 -18.97 -8.04 24.38
CA ALA A 345 -18.09 -6.98 24.88
C ALA A 345 -18.12 -5.69 24.02
N SER A 346 -19.07 -5.53 23.10
CA SER A 346 -19.14 -4.35 22.21
C SER A 346 -20.49 -3.64 22.23
N SER A 347 -21.28 -3.79 23.31
CA SER A 347 -22.52 -3.04 23.47
C SER A 347 -22.89 -2.84 24.94
N MET A 348 -22.30 -1.84 25.60
CA MET A 348 -22.96 -1.15 26.71
C MET A 348 -22.67 0.35 26.62
N PRO A 349 -23.69 1.19 26.42
CA PRO A 349 -23.61 2.61 26.77
C PRO A 349 -23.74 2.75 28.29
N LEU A 350 -22.83 3.49 28.90
CA LEU A 350 -22.89 3.88 30.30
C LEU A 350 -24.13 4.79 30.50
N GLY A 351 -24.92 4.51 31.52
CA GLY A 351 -26.27 5.05 31.71
C GLY A 351 -26.37 6.57 31.92
N ASP A 352 -27.49 7.10 31.44
CA ASP A 352 -27.99 8.47 31.65
C ASP A 352 -28.48 8.68 33.09
N SER A 353 -28.17 9.85 33.64
CA SER A 353 -28.88 10.46 34.78
C SER A 353 -29.36 11.85 34.35
N LEU A 354 -30.67 12.11 34.49
CA LEU A 354 -31.42 13.37 34.22
C LEU A 354 -30.79 14.56 34.99
N SER A 355 -30.76 15.85 34.60
CA SER A 355 -31.53 16.80 33.75
C SER A 355 -30.74 18.15 33.70
N PRO A 356 -31.17 19.30 33.09
CA PRO A 356 -31.85 19.57 31.81
C PRO A 356 -31.09 20.57 30.87
N GLU A 357 -31.42 20.47 29.57
CA GLU A 357 -31.34 21.39 28.40
C GLU A 357 -30.43 22.65 28.35
N VAL A 358 -29.44 22.67 27.43
CA VAL A 358 -28.95 23.83 26.61
C VAL A 358 -28.28 23.27 25.31
N PRO A 359 -28.39 23.92 24.11
CA PRO A 359 -28.25 23.22 22.82
C PRO A 359 -26.82 23.04 22.27
N LYS A 360 -26.72 22.03 21.39
CA LYS A 360 -25.56 21.51 20.64
C LYS A 360 -24.61 22.56 20.06
N ARG A 361 -23.30 22.38 20.30
CA ARG A 361 -22.21 22.77 19.39
C ARG A 361 -21.29 21.58 19.14
N SER A 362 -21.28 21.09 17.90
CA SER A 362 -20.34 20.11 17.37
C SER A 362 -19.01 20.81 17.04
N PHE A 363 -17.93 20.54 17.77
CA PHE A 363 -16.57 20.84 17.29
C PHE A 363 -15.52 19.97 18.02
N ASN A 364 -14.61 19.38 17.22
CA ASN A 364 -13.31 18.79 17.57
C ASN A 364 -13.20 17.46 18.35
N ILE A 365 -13.36 16.34 17.64
CA ILE A 365 -12.70 15.06 17.96
C ILE A 365 -11.59 14.71 16.93
N GLU A 366 -11.53 15.43 15.80
CA GLU A 366 -10.57 15.15 14.72
C GLU A 366 -9.17 15.75 14.96
N VAL A 367 -9.05 16.73 15.86
CA VAL A 367 -7.78 17.40 16.19
C VAL A 367 -6.88 16.52 17.06
N GLY A 368 -7.43 15.76 18.00
CA GLY A 368 -6.64 14.89 18.90
C GLY A 368 -5.93 13.74 18.20
N LYS A 369 -6.49 13.22 17.10
CA LYS A 369 -5.86 12.17 16.28
C LYS A 369 -4.74 12.70 15.38
N ARG A 370 -4.78 13.98 15.00
CA ARG A 370 -3.72 14.62 14.20
C ARG A 370 -2.55 15.07 15.09
N GLN A 371 -2.85 15.53 16.31
CA GLN A 371 -1.83 15.96 17.28
C GLN A 371 -0.95 14.79 17.75
N ALA A 372 -1.56 13.66 18.13
CA ALA A 372 -0.80 12.48 18.57
C ALA A 372 0.09 11.86 17.48
N VAL A 373 -0.28 12.02 16.20
CA VAL A 373 0.53 11.53 15.05
C VAL A 373 1.62 12.53 14.68
N ALA A 374 1.37 13.83 14.83
CA ALA A 374 2.39 14.85 14.68
C ALA A 374 3.48 14.73 15.76
N ASP A 375 3.10 14.34 16.98
CA ASP A 375 4.04 14.06 18.07
C ASP A 375 4.90 12.80 17.77
N GLU A 376 4.31 11.73 17.21
CA GLU A 376 5.07 10.57 16.68
C GLU A 376 6.01 10.94 15.52
N ASP A 377 5.65 11.92 14.70
CA ASP A 377 6.46 12.43 13.59
C ASP A 377 7.62 13.33 14.05
N PHE A 378 7.48 14.01 15.20
CA PHE A 378 8.52 14.89 15.78
C PHE A 378 9.57 14.10 16.58
N GLU A 379 9.16 13.04 17.29
CA GLU A 379 10.09 12.10 17.95
C GLU A 379 11.03 11.40 16.95
N ASP A 380 10.57 11.22 15.70
CA ASP A 380 11.38 10.67 14.60
C ASP A 380 12.56 11.57 14.21
N ILE A 381 12.42 12.89 14.35
CA ILE A 381 13.50 13.86 14.08
C ILE A 381 14.46 13.89 15.28
N GLN A 382 13.93 13.88 16.50
CA GLN A 382 14.74 13.94 17.72
C GLN A 382 15.63 12.70 17.89
N SER A 383 15.08 11.50 17.62
CA SER A 383 15.85 10.24 17.70
C SER A 383 17.00 10.13 16.69
N GLN A 384 16.98 10.92 15.60
CA GLN A 384 18.08 11.00 14.64
C GLN A 384 19.19 11.94 15.11
N ILE A 385 18.85 13.01 15.82
CA ILE A 385 19.84 13.94 16.41
C ILE A 385 20.64 13.22 17.51
N ASP A 386 19.96 12.42 18.34
CA ASP A 386 20.61 11.70 19.44
C ASP A 386 21.50 10.54 18.95
N SER A 387 21.20 9.96 17.78
CA SER A 387 22.02 8.90 17.17
C SER A 387 23.30 9.41 16.51
N VAL A 388 23.43 10.71 16.26
CA VAL A 388 24.63 11.34 15.69
C VAL A 388 25.61 11.78 16.79
N GLY A 389 25.11 12.02 18.02
CA GLY A 389 25.93 12.49 19.15
C GLY A 389 26.65 11.41 19.97
N GLY A 390 26.40 10.13 19.71
CA GLY A 390 26.90 9.02 20.53
C GLY A 390 27.94 8.14 19.83
N LEU A 391 29.18 8.63 19.66
CA LEU A 391 30.32 7.75 19.40
C LEU A 391 31.57 8.24 20.15
N GLU A 392 31.70 7.79 21.39
CA GLU A 392 32.94 7.90 22.16
C GLU A 392 33.97 6.85 21.70
N ARG A 393 35.10 7.37 21.22
CA ARG A 393 36.49 7.00 21.52
C ARG A 393 36.77 5.55 21.99
N CYS A 394 37.40 4.77 21.12
CA CYS A 394 38.36 3.74 21.55
C CYS A 394 39.57 3.74 20.59
N GLY A 395 40.78 3.89 21.14
CA GLY A 395 42.02 3.98 20.38
C GLY A 395 42.85 2.69 20.39
N THR A 396 43.75 2.54 19.42
CA THR A 396 45.18 2.18 19.58
C THR A 396 45.88 2.12 18.20
N GLN A 397 47.12 2.60 18.19
CA GLN A 397 48.10 2.88 17.12
C GLN A 397 48.89 1.59 16.66
N PRO A 398 49.98 1.63 15.84
CA PRO A 398 50.25 2.27 14.53
C PRO A 398 51.11 1.39 13.55
N ARG A 399 51.32 1.83 12.28
CA ARG A 399 52.64 2.02 11.58
C ARG A 399 52.61 1.89 10.04
N HIS A 400 53.13 2.95 9.39
CA HIS A 400 53.98 3.04 8.16
C HIS A 400 53.44 2.48 6.83
N THR A 401 53.57 3.08 5.64
CA THR A 401 54.49 4.09 5.03
C THR A 401 53.76 4.88 3.92
N ASN A 402 53.82 6.22 3.92
CA ASN A 402 54.62 7.08 3.02
C ASN A 402 54.24 7.10 1.52
N TRP A 403 53.56 8.16 1.08
CA TRP A 403 54.03 9.00 -0.03
C TRP A 403 53.31 10.37 -0.02
N ASP A 404 54.12 11.42 0.09
CA ASP A 404 53.73 12.82 -0.06
C ASP A 404 53.20 13.12 -1.47
N HIS A 405 52.05 13.80 -1.56
CA HIS A 405 51.89 14.93 -2.48
C HIS A 405 50.93 15.97 -1.88
N LYS A 406 51.48 17.17 -1.78
CA LYS A 406 50.95 18.39 -1.18
C LYS A 406 49.93 19.04 -2.14
N ALA A 407 48.70 19.26 -1.69
CA ALA A 407 47.82 20.31 -2.23
C ALA A 407 46.78 20.71 -1.18
N ASN A 408 47.01 21.88 -0.61
CA ASN A 408 46.10 22.64 0.24
C ASN A 408 44.94 23.17 -0.62
N TRP A 409 43.69 23.03 -0.17
CA TRP A 409 42.70 24.08 -0.37
C TRP A 409 41.62 23.99 0.70
N GLU A 410 41.54 25.09 1.46
CA GLU A 410 40.48 25.40 2.41
C GLU A 410 39.19 25.82 1.70
N ILE A 411 38.13 25.75 2.49
CA ILE A 411 36.70 25.96 2.24
C ILE A 411 36.36 27.42 1.98
N THR A 412 35.44 27.74 1.03
CA THR A 412 34.23 28.58 1.24
C THR A 412 33.35 28.70 -0.04
N PRO A 413 32.07 29.13 0.07
CA PRO A 413 30.97 28.76 -0.83
C PRO A 413 30.47 29.90 -1.74
N ASP A 414 30.07 29.60 -2.97
CA ASP A 414 29.42 30.55 -3.89
C ASP A 414 28.05 30.04 -4.37
N ILE A 415 27.01 30.37 -3.61
CA ILE A 415 25.62 30.40 -4.08
C ILE A 415 25.33 31.84 -4.47
N HIS A 416 25.65 32.27 -5.69
CA HIS A 416 25.09 33.51 -6.29
C HIS A 416 25.31 33.63 -7.82
N VAL A 417 25.43 32.52 -8.58
CA VAL A 417 25.75 32.56 -10.04
C VAL A 417 24.66 31.99 -10.96
N LEU A 418 23.43 31.74 -10.49
CA LEU A 418 22.35 31.20 -11.35
C LEU A 418 21.12 32.12 -11.50
N ALA A 419 21.30 33.44 -11.42
CA ALA A 419 20.24 34.42 -11.64
C ALA A 419 20.54 35.43 -12.77
N ALA A 420 21.31 35.02 -13.78
CA ALA A 420 21.71 35.87 -14.91
C ALA A 420 21.36 35.30 -16.29
N GLU A 421 20.32 34.45 -16.39
CA GLU A 421 19.87 33.87 -17.68
C GLU A 421 18.46 34.32 -18.11
N PHE A 422 17.88 35.32 -17.44
CA PHE A 422 16.66 35.99 -17.92
C PHE A 422 16.91 37.49 -17.99
N GLY A 423 17.42 37.93 -19.14
CA GLY A 423 17.61 39.34 -19.46
C GLY A 423 16.30 40.11 -19.48
N MET A 424 16.17 41.07 -18.57
CA MET A 424 15.32 42.24 -18.71
C MET A 424 16.10 43.45 -18.22
N GLU A 425 16.74 44.17 -19.15
CA GLU A 425 17.14 45.56 -18.91
C GLU A 425 15.90 46.45 -18.99
N SER A 426 15.65 47.24 -17.94
CA SER A 426 15.43 48.69 -18.08
C SER A 426 15.13 49.33 -16.71
N GLY A 427 15.92 50.34 -16.33
CA GLY A 427 15.43 51.44 -15.48
C GLY A 427 15.97 51.54 -14.06
N LEU A 428 17.27 51.78 -13.91
CA LEU A 428 17.84 52.53 -12.77
C LEU A 428 17.71 54.03 -13.07
N ALA A 429 16.90 54.76 -12.30
CA ALA A 429 17.16 56.16 -11.97
C ALA A 429 16.20 56.67 -10.87
N ASP A 430 16.81 57.27 -9.84
CA ASP A 430 16.24 58.26 -8.93
C ASP A 430 15.06 57.89 -8.02
N ARG A 431 15.39 57.62 -6.75
CA ARG A 431 14.96 58.48 -5.63
C ARG A 431 15.64 58.07 -4.33
N GLN A 432 16.78 58.70 -4.06
CA GLN A 432 17.29 58.86 -2.71
C GLN A 432 17.17 60.35 -2.36
N LYS A 433 16.05 60.73 -1.72
CA LYS A 433 15.92 61.94 -0.89
C LYS A 433 14.54 61.98 -0.23
N ILE A 434 14.52 62.44 1.02
CA ILE A 434 13.37 62.70 1.91
C ILE A 434 12.91 61.43 2.66
N SER A 435 12.89 61.33 3.99
CA SER A 435 13.04 62.28 5.09
C SER A 435 13.41 61.47 6.35
N ARG A 436 14.43 61.93 7.07
CA ARG A 436 14.46 61.93 8.53
C ARG A 436 14.04 63.35 8.90
N ASP A 437 12.93 63.46 9.62
CA ASP A 437 12.56 64.51 10.58
C ASP A 437 11.03 64.55 10.70
N HIS A 438 10.49 63.73 11.62
CA HIS A 438 9.60 64.14 12.71
C HIS A 438 9.12 62.92 13.52
#